data_AF-A0A813LYI3-F1
#
_entry.id   AF-A0A813LYI3-F1
#
_cell.length_a   1.000
_cell.length_b   1.000
_cell.length_c   1.000
_cell.angle_alpha   90.00
_cell.angle_beta   90.00
_cell.angle_gamma   90.00
#
_symmetry.space_group_name_H-M   'P 1'
#
loop_
_entity.id
_entity.type
_entity.pdbx_description
1 polymer ?
#
loop_
_entity_poly.entity_id
_entity_poly.type
_entity_poly.pdbx_seq_one_letter_code
_entity_poly.pdbx_strand_id
1 'polypeptide(L)'
;VYVTPISAFTSPRGHGVVLLGQNEKLFITCSRCTASSEVFISSGACFVGLASANSSFKSTPTFASLLLGSSSQWEAVLDTSAMPAGQAYRLCVDLDGHIDSTLGPGDSGQFVRISGVLAVSATGLAAGRVTVPLQCSGCSTSTAAYLSSSCS
;
A
#
# COMPACT_ATOMS: atom_id res chain seq x y z
N VAL A 1 -14.58 -6.85 -15.75
CA VAL A 1 -13.16 -7.16 -15.50
C VAL A 1 -12.40 -5.86 -15.67
N TYR A 2 -11.77 -5.35 -14.62
CA TYR A 2 -10.87 -4.20 -14.71
C TYR A 2 -9.50 -4.70 -15.17
N VAL A 3 -8.93 -4.09 -16.20
CA VAL A 3 -7.58 -4.43 -16.68
C VAL A 3 -6.65 -3.38 -16.14
N THR A 4 -5.79 -3.76 -15.19
CA THR A 4 -4.79 -2.83 -14.66
C THR A 4 -3.54 -2.81 -15.55
N PRO A 5 -2.96 -1.63 -15.81
CA PRO A 5 -1.65 -1.53 -16.46
C PRO A 5 -0.47 -1.69 -15.49
N ILE A 6 -0.74 -1.90 -14.19
CA ILE A 6 0.29 -2.17 -13.18
C ILE A 6 0.74 -3.62 -13.32
N SER A 7 2.01 -3.82 -13.66
CA SER A 7 2.60 -5.16 -13.81
C SER A 7 3.39 -5.60 -12.58
N ALA A 8 3.89 -4.64 -11.79
CA ALA A 8 4.63 -4.90 -10.56
C ALA A 8 4.62 -3.68 -9.66
N PHE A 9 4.85 -3.90 -8.36
CA PHE A 9 5.14 -2.82 -7.42
C PHE A 9 6.11 -3.32 -6.35
N THR A 10 6.85 -2.40 -5.73
CA THR A 10 7.75 -2.68 -4.61
C THR A 10 7.78 -1.50 -3.65
N SER A 11 8.14 -1.77 -2.41
CA SER A 11 8.44 -0.74 -1.41
C SER A 11 9.93 -0.81 -1.05
N PRO A 12 10.51 0.22 -0.41
CA PRO A 12 11.86 0.16 0.14
C PRO A 12 12.11 -1.02 1.10
N ARG A 13 11.05 -1.63 1.64
CA ARG A 13 11.12 -2.78 2.55
C ARG A 13 10.88 -4.12 1.85
N GLY A 14 10.50 -4.11 0.57
CA GLY A 14 10.16 -5.29 -0.21
C GLY A 14 8.77 -5.87 0.11
N HIS A 15 8.33 -6.81 -0.74
CA HIS A 15 7.10 -7.60 -0.56
C HIS A 15 5.81 -6.79 -0.33
N GLY A 16 5.76 -5.56 -0.84
CA GLY A 16 4.60 -4.69 -0.69
C GLY A 16 4.30 -4.26 0.75
N VAL A 17 5.33 -4.22 1.61
CA VAL A 17 5.19 -3.74 2.99
C VAL A 17 5.49 -2.25 3.03
N VAL A 18 4.57 -1.45 3.55
CA VAL A 18 4.77 -0.02 3.86
C VAL A 18 4.66 0.19 5.37
N LEU A 19 5.38 1.16 5.91
CA LEU A 19 5.26 1.48 7.34
C LEU A 19 3.98 2.26 7.63
N LEU A 20 3.59 2.29 8.90
CA LEU A 20 2.63 3.26 9.40
C LEU A 20 3.28 4.65 9.47
N GLY A 21 2.81 5.62 8.68
CA GLY A 21 3.39 6.97 8.60
C GLY A 21 2.89 7.77 7.40
N GLN A 22 3.49 8.94 7.14
CA GLN A 22 2.98 9.89 6.12
C GLN A 22 3.77 9.92 4.81
N ASN A 23 4.91 9.23 4.73
CA ASN A 23 5.88 9.41 3.64
C ASN A 23 6.39 8.09 3.07
N GLU A 24 5.55 7.06 3.07
CA GLU A 24 5.96 5.74 2.59
C GLU A 24 5.93 5.67 1.08
N LYS A 25 7.07 5.27 0.49
CA LYS A 25 7.23 5.21 -0.96
C LYS A 25 6.80 3.85 -1.49
N LEU A 26 6.06 3.89 -2.60
CA LEU A 26 5.74 2.75 -3.43
C LEU A 26 6.30 2.99 -4.83
N PHE A 27 7.13 2.09 -5.31
CA PHE A 27 7.63 2.10 -6.69
C PHE A 27 6.75 1.17 -7.52
N ILE A 28 6.21 1.67 -8.62
CA ILE A 28 5.18 1.02 -9.42
C ILE A 28 5.70 0.91 -10.85
N THR A 29 5.59 -0.30 -11.43
CA THR A 29 5.79 -0.52 -12.85
C THR A 29 4.44 -0.46 -13.56
N CYS A 30 4.24 0.57 -14.37
CA CYS A 30 2.97 0.84 -15.04
C CYS A 30 3.17 1.41 -16.46
N SER A 31 2.81 0.62 -17.48
CA SER A 31 3.04 0.96 -18.89
C SER A 31 2.07 2.01 -19.47
N ARG A 32 0.95 2.26 -18.79
CA ARG A 32 -0.11 3.19 -19.25
C ARG A 32 -0.43 4.29 -18.24
N CYS A 33 0.32 4.38 -17.14
CA CYS A 33 0.17 5.48 -16.21
C CYS A 33 0.71 6.77 -16.82
N THR A 34 0.16 7.89 -16.37
CA THR A 34 0.61 9.24 -16.69
C THR A 34 0.85 10.01 -15.40
N ALA A 35 1.34 11.25 -15.50
CA ALA A 35 1.49 12.12 -14.33
C ALA A 35 0.14 12.57 -13.73
N SER A 36 -0.98 12.38 -14.43
CA SER A 36 -2.31 12.63 -13.85
C SER A 36 -2.83 11.44 -13.06
N SER A 37 -2.33 10.23 -13.34
CA SER A 37 -2.78 9.00 -12.69
C SER A 37 -2.54 9.04 -11.18
N GLU A 38 -3.49 8.46 -10.44
CA GLU A 38 -3.48 8.42 -8.99
C GLU A 38 -3.54 6.98 -8.48
N VAL A 39 -2.96 6.78 -7.30
CA VAL A 39 -3.00 5.49 -6.60
C VAL A 39 -3.52 5.69 -5.19
N PHE A 40 -4.31 4.72 -4.75
CA PHE A 40 -4.94 4.70 -3.44
C PHE A 40 -4.78 3.33 -2.80
N ILE A 41 -4.96 3.28 -1.48
CA ILE A 41 -5.08 2.04 -0.73
C ILE A 41 -6.45 1.98 -0.05
N SER A 42 -7.09 0.81 -0.10
CA SER A 42 -8.43 0.58 0.44
C SER A 42 -8.50 -0.72 1.22
N SER A 43 -9.20 -0.72 2.36
CA SER A 43 -9.53 -1.95 3.10
C SER A 43 -10.72 -2.70 2.48
N GLY A 44 -11.46 -2.04 1.59
CA GLY A 44 -12.63 -2.57 0.90
C GLY A 44 -12.40 -2.67 -0.60
N ALA A 45 -13.47 -2.54 -1.38
CA ALA A 45 -13.38 -2.47 -2.84
C ALA A 45 -12.71 -1.16 -3.31
N CYS A 46 -12.07 -1.21 -4.47
CA CYS A 46 -11.51 -0.03 -5.14
C CYS A 46 -12.55 0.77 -5.93
N PHE A 47 -13.63 0.11 -6.35
CA PHE A 47 -14.61 0.69 -7.26
C PHE A 47 -15.65 1.53 -6.52
N VAL A 48 -15.70 2.83 -6.86
CA VAL A 48 -16.81 3.74 -6.58
C VAL A 48 -17.59 3.92 -7.89
N GLY A 49 -18.66 3.15 -8.10
CA GLY A 49 -19.26 3.03 -9.43
C GLY A 49 -19.85 4.31 -10.01
N LEU A 50 -19.90 4.35 -11.35
CA LEU A 50 -20.74 5.31 -12.08
C LEU A 50 -22.23 4.99 -11.82
N ALA A 51 -22.89 5.89 -11.08
CA ALA A 51 -24.34 6.09 -10.92
C ALA A 51 -25.26 4.85 -10.89
N SER A 52 -25.65 4.39 -9.69
CA SER A 52 -27.03 3.96 -9.45
C SER A 52 -27.45 4.28 -8.01
N ALA A 53 -28.70 4.69 -7.87
CA ALA A 53 -29.31 5.25 -6.68
C ALA A 53 -29.24 4.34 -5.44
N ASN A 54 -29.17 4.98 -4.26
CA ASN A 54 -29.41 4.37 -2.95
C ASN A 54 -28.51 3.19 -2.56
N SER A 55 -27.22 3.47 -2.42
CA SER A 55 -26.46 2.83 -1.35
C SER A 55 -25.23 3.66 -0.97
N SER A 56 -25.26 4.25 0.22
CA SER A 56 -24.09 4.79 0.90
C SER A 56 -23.10 3.66 1.16
N PHE A 57 -22.15 3.45 0.25
CA PHE A 57 -20.98 2.62 0.49
C PHE A 57 -19.74 3.52 0.54
N LYS A 58 -19.32 3.86 1.76
CA LYS A 58 -18.04 4.50 2.05
C LYS A 58 -16.91 3.44 1.97
N SER A 59 -16.42 3.14 0.77
CA SER A 59 -14.99 2.86 0.65
C SER A 59 -14.33 4.19 0.33
N THR A 60 -14.16 5.03 1.35
CA THR A 60 -13.39 6.27 1.19
C THR A 60 -11.96 5.85 0.86
N PRO A 61 -11.43 6.11 -0.36
CA PRO A 61 -9.99 6.02 -0.57
C PRO A 61 -9.34 6.85 0.53
N THR A 62 -8.51 6.21 1.36
CA THR A 62 -8.05 6.88 2.58
C THR A 62 -7.12 8.04 2.23
N PHE A 63 -6.28 7.90 1.19
CA PHE A 63 -5.38 8.95 0.69
C PHE A 63 -5.01 8.67 -0.78
N ALA A 64 -4.96 9.73 -1.61
CA ALA A 64 -4.51 9.69 -3.00
C ALA A 64 -3.04 10.08 -3.08
N SER A 65 -2.30 9.49 -4.02
CA SER A 65 -0.95 9.93 -4.34
C SER A 65 -0.78 10.08 -5.84
N LEU A 66 -0.19 11.20 -6.26
CA LEU A 66 0.22 11.44 -7.64
C LEU A 66 1.41 10.54 -7.98
N LEU A 67 1.39 9.99 -9.19
CA LEU A 67 2.52 9.24 -9.72
C LEU A 67 3.60 10.18 -10.25
N LEU A 68 4.82 10.06 -9.70
CA LEU A 68 6.00 10.78 -10.16
C LEU A 68 6.92 9.82 -10.93
N GLY A 69 7.22 10.10 -12.20
CA GLY A 69 8.11 9.23 -12.97
C GLY A 69 7.97 9.36 -14.49
N SER A 70 8.69 8.51 -15.21
CA SER A 70 8.60 8.39 -16.67
C SER A 70 9.01 6.97 -17.11
N SER A 71 8.72 6.58 -18.36
CA SER A 71 9.16 5.31 -18.94
C SER A 71 8.78 4.05 -18.14
N SER A 72 7.50 3.94 -17.76
CA SER A 72 6.90 2.82 -17.02
C SER A 72 7.29 2.66 -15.55
N GLN A 73 8.16 3.49 -15.00
CA GLN A 73 8.49 3.49 -13.57
C GLN A 73 7.94 4.74 -12.89
N TRP A 74 7.19 4.53 -11.82
CA TRP A 74 6.46 5.57 -11.10
C TRP A 74 6.66 5.43 -9.60
N GLU A 75 6.68 6.56 -8.90
CA GLU A 75 6.73 6.64 -7.43
C GLU A 75 5.40 7.21 -6.91
N ALA A 76 4.82 6.56 -5.92
CA ALA A 76 3.71 7.07 -5.12
C ALA A 76 4.17 7.24 -3.66
N VAL A 77 3.76 8.34 -3.03
CA VAL A 77 3.98 8.60 -1.59
C VAL A 77 2.66 8.44 -0.85
N LEU A 78 2.60 7.47 0.05
CA LEU A 78 1.40 7.10 0.79
C LEU A 78 1.40 7.69 2.19
N ASP A 79 0.26 8.24 2.58
CA ASP A 79 -0.08 8.47 4.00
C ASP A 79 -0.90 7.28 4.50
N THR A 80 -0.32 6.55 5.44
CA THR A 80 -0.90 5.38 6.11
C THR A 80 -1.18 5.66 7.59
N SER A 81 -0.96 6.89 8.08
CA SER A 81 -0.99 7.22 9.52
C SER A 81 -2.34 6.94 10.20
N ALA A 82 -3.44 7.03 9.45
CA ALA A 82 -4.79 6.75 9.95
C ALA A 82 -5.23 5.28 9.79
N MET A 83 -4.34 4.40 9.31
CA MET A 83 -4.72 3.03 8.92
C MET A 83 -4.30 2.01 9.97
N PRO A 84 -5.17 1.02 10.28
CA PRO A 84 -4.79 -0.09 11.15
C PRO A 84 -3.58 -0.87 10.61
N ALA A 85 -2.53 -0.97 11.43
CA ALA A 85 -1.39 -1.83 11.16
C ALA A 85 -1.77 -3.32 11.19
N GLY A 86 -1.00 -4.15 10.48
CA GLY A 86 -1.17 -5.60 10.43
C GLY A 86 -2.23 -6.09 9.44
N GLN A 87 -2.87 -5.19 8.68
CA GLN A 87 -3.86 -5.53 7.66
C GLN A 87 -3.28 -5.43 6.25
N ALA A 88 -3.88 -6.19 5.33
CA ALA A 88 -3.64 -6.09 3.90
C ALA A 88 -4.70 -5.18 3.26
N TYR A 89 -4.25 -4.24 2.44
CA TYR A 89 -5.06 -3.26 1.74
C TYR A 89 -4.91 -3.46 0.25
N ARG A 90 -5.98 -3.25 -0.50
CA ARG A 90 -5.95 -3.28 -1.97
C ARG A 90 -5.28 -2.03 -2.50
N LEU A 91 -4.44 -2.19 -3.51
CA LEU A 91 -3.90 -1.08 -4.28
C LEU A 91 -4.88 -0.74 -5.41
N CYS A 92 -5.48 0.43 -5.33
CA CYS A 92 -6.43 0.94 -6.31
C CYS A 92 -5.71 1.95 -7.21
N VAL A 93 -6.01 1.93 -8.51
CA VAL A 93 -5.41 2.85 -9.48
C VAL A 93 -6.49 3.56 -10.27
N ASP A 94 -6.31 4.86 -10.42
CA ASP A 94 -7.09 5.76 -11.26
C ASP A 94 -6.17 6.26 -12.38
N LEU A 95 -6.51 5.96 -13.63
CA LEU A 95 -5.59 6.15 -14.75
C LEU A 95 -5.75 7.52 -15.41
N ASP A 96 -6.99 7.99 -15.49
CA ASP A 96 -7.37 9.35 -15.86
C ASP A 96 -7.09 10.33 -14.71
N GLY A 97 -7.23 9.85 -13.46
CA GLY A 97 -6.80 10.52 -12.25
C GLY A 97 -7.52 11.84 -12.00
N HIS A 98 -7.01 12.66 -11.07
CA HIS A 98 -7.73 13.87 -10.61
C HIS A 98 -8.14 14.90 -11.69
N ILE A 99 -7.54 14.84 -12.90
CA ILE A 99 -7.83 15.77 -13.98
C ILE A 99 -9.12 15.40 -14.71
N ASP A 100 -9.44 14.11 -14.80
CA ASP A 100 -10.63 13.59 -15.48
C ASP A 100 -11.25 12.46 -14.63
N SER A 101 -12.49 12.67 -14.20
CA SER A 101 -13.22 11.77 -13.28
C SER A 101 -14.20 10.85 -14.02
N THR A 102 -14.03 10.71 -15.33
CA THR A 102 -14.92 9.89 -16.18
C THR A 102 -14.86 8.42 -15.77
N LEU A 103 -13.69 7.92 -15.39
CA LEU A 103 -13.52 6.60 -14.82
C LEU A 103 -13.20 6.72 -13.33
N GLY A 104 -13.71 5.76 -12.56
CA GLY A 104 -13.35 5.64 -11.15
C GLY A 104 -12.11 4.76 -10.96
N PRO A 105 -11.49 4.80 -9.77
CA PRO A 105 -10.40 3.91 -9.44
C PRO A 105 -10.81 2.43 -9.58
N GLY A 106 -9.88 1.64 -10.11
CA GLY A 106 -10.04 0.20 -10.26
C GLY A 106 -9.07 -0.60 -9.42
N ASP A 107 -9.41 -1.85 -9.17
CA ASP A 107 -8.57 -2.78 -8.42
C ASP A 107 -7.41 -3.26 -9.28
N SER A 108 -6.17 -3.03 -8.82
CA SER A 108 -4.97 -3.51 -9.51
C SER A 108 -4.69 -5.00 -9.31
N GLY A 109 -5.43 -5.67 -8.42
CA GLY A 109 -5.16 -7.04 -7.98
C GLY A 109 -3.96 -7.17 -7.03
N GLN A 110 -3.30 -6.06 -6.72
CA GLN A 110 -2.15 -6.00 -5.82
C GLN A 110 -2.56 -5.61 -4.40
N PHE A 111 -1.79 -6.06 -3.41
CA PHE A 111 -2.05 -5.80 -2.00
C PHE A 111 -0.84 -5.19 -1.29
N VAL A 112 -1.07 -4.17 -0.50
CA VAL A 112 -0.08 -3.52 0.37
C VAL A 112 -0.35 -3.91 1.82
N ARG A 113 0.68 -4.28 2.57
CA ARG A 113 0.58 -4.57 4.01
C ARG A 113 1.16 -3.41 4.80
N ILE A 114 0.43 -2.95 5.82
CA ILE A 114 0.91 -1.87 6.69
C ILE A 114 1.58 -2.48 7.92
N SER A 115 2.88 -2.22 8.08
CA SER A 115 3.65 -2.66 9.25
C SER A 115 3.54 -1.65 10.40
N GLY A 116 3.17 -2.15 11.58
CA GLY A 116 3.28 -1.40 12.83
C GLY A 116 4.69 -1.42 13.44
N VAL A 117 5.58 -2.25 12.91
CA VAL A 117 7.01 -2.30 13.23
C VAL A 117 7.74 -1.39 12.25
N LEU A 118 8.38 -0.34 12.77
CA LEU A 118 9.10 0.68 12.00
C LEU A 118 10.56 0.30 11.72
N ALA A 119 11.19 -0.37 12.68
CA ALA A 119 12.56 -0.84 12.56
C ALA A 119 12.82 -2.04 13.48
N VAL A 120 13.74 -2.91 13.04
CA VAL A 120 14.30 -4.00 13.84
C VAL A 120 15.78 -3.68 14.06
N SER A 121 16.20 -3.50 15.30
CA SER A 121 17.60 -3.17 15.61
C SER A 121 18.40 -4.43 15.93
N ALA A 122 18.42 -5.37 14.99
CA ALA A 122 19.23 -6.59 15.06
C ALA A 122 19.67 -7.00 13.65
N THR A 123 20.98 -7.01 13.41
CA THR A 123 21.59 -7.46 12.13
C THR A 123 21.88 -8.96 12.11
N GLY A 124 21.84 -9.61 13.27
CA GLY A 124 22.04 -11.05 13.45
C GLY A 124 21.67 -11.48 14.86
N LEU A 125 21.36 -12.76 15.04
CA LEU A 125 20.97 -13.32 16.32
C LEU A 125 21.99 -14.38 16.73
N ALA A 126 22.49 -14.27 17.97
CA ALA A 126 23.29 -15.33 18.57
C ALA A 126 22.42 -16.59 18.80
N ALA A 127 23.06 -17.76 18.82
CA ALA A 127 22.37 -18.99 19.17
C ALA A 127 21.81 -18.91 20.60
N GLY A 128 20.57 -19.37 20.80
CA GLY A 128 19.88 -19.37 22.09
C GLY A 128 18.82 -18.27 22.23
N ARG A 129 18.56 -17.86 23.48
CA ARG A 129 17.55 -16.82 23.78
C ARG A 129 18.18 -15.43 23.61
N VAL A 130 17.66 -14.66 22.65
CA VAL A 130 18.09 -13.29 22.38
C VAL A 130 16.88 -12.36 22.41
N THR A 131 17.05 -11.17 22.95
CA THR A 131 16.05 -10.09 22.89
C THR A 131 16.27 -9.30 21.61
N VAL A 132 15.22 -9.16 20.79
CA VAL A 132 15.24 -8.36 19.57
C VAL A 132 14.47 -7.07 19.79
N PRO A 133 15.14 -5.91 19.92
CA PRO A 133 14.46 -4.64 20.07
C PRO A 133 13.74 -4.24 18.76
N LEU A 134 12.44 -3.98 18.89
CA LEU A 134 11.58 -3.47 17.83
C LEU A 134 11.22 -2.02 18.11
N GLN A 135 11.40 -1.15 17.11
CA GLN A 135 10.76 0.15 17.12
C GLN A 135 9.38 0.01 16.50
N CYS A 136 8.35 0.43 17.24
CA CYS A 136 6.96 0.23 16.86
C CYS A 136 6.14 1.51 17.01
N SER A 137 5.19 1.69 16.09
CA SER A 137 4.08 2.64 16.22
C SER A 137 2.72 1.95 16.32
N GLY A 138 2.62 0.68 15.91
CA GLY A 138 1.38 -0.11 15.92
C GLY A 138 1.45 -1.42 16.71
N CYS A 139 2.47 -1.60 17.55
CA CYS A 139 2.61 -2.81 18.37
C CYS A 139 1.82 -2.71 19.68
N SER A 140 1.40 -3.85 20.21
CA SER A 140 0.70 -3.99 21.48
C SER A 140 1.27 -5.16 22.30
N THR A 141 0.75 -5.39 23.50
CA THR A 141 1.09 -6.58 24.29
C THR A 141 0.65 -7.90 23.64
N SER A 142 -0.23 -7.83 22.62
CA SER A 142 -0.64 -8.98 21.81
C SER A 142 0.25 -9.20 20.58
N THR A 143 1.22 -8.31 20.32
CA THR A 143 2.13 -8.46 19.18
C THR A 143 3.08 -9.63 19.41
N ALA A 144 3.10 -10.57 18.46
CA ALA A 144 4.07 -11.65 18.41
C ALA A 144 4.97 -11.49 17.19
N ALA A 145 6.27 -11.75 17.36
CA ALA A 145 7.26 -11.78 16.29
C ALA A 145 7.78 -13.21 16.14
N TYR A 146 7.98 -13.62 14.89
CA TYR A 146 8.46 -14.95 14.54
C TYR A 146 9.66 -14.82 13.61
N LEU A 147 10.58 -15.76 13.71
CA LEU A 147 11.72 -15.89 12.80
C LEU A 147 11.42 -17.02 11.82
N SER A 148 11.76 -16.81 10.56
CA SER A 148 11.68 -17.84 9.54
C SER A 148 12.98 -17.86 8.73
N SER A 149 13.37 -19.05 8.27
CA SER A 149 14.43 -19.23 7.28
C SER A 149 13.99 -18.85 5.87
N SER A 150 12.69 -18.59 5.67
CA SER A 150 12.11 -18.13 4.40
C SER A 150 10.93 -17.19 4.64
N CYS A 151 10.88 -16.07 3.90
CA CYS A 151 9.70 -15.19 3.90
C CYS A 151 8.69 -15.74 2.89
N SER A 152 7.51 -16.16 3.35
CA SER A 152 6.40 -16.63 2.50
C SER A 152 5.24 -15.64 2.53
#